data_AF-A0A1F2S1K9-F1
#
_entry.id   AF-A0A1F2S1K9-F1
#
_cell.length_a   1.000
_cell.length_b   1.000
_cell.length_c   1.000
_cell.angle_alpha   90.00
_cell.angle_beta   90.00
_cell.angle_gamma   90.00
#
_symmetry.space_group_name_H-M   'P 1'
#
loop_
_entity.id
_entity.type
_entity.pdbx_description
1 polymer ?
#
loop_
_entity_poly.entity_id
_entity_poly.type
_entity_poly.pdbx_seq_one_letter_code
_entity_poly.pdbx_strand_id
1 'polypeptide(L)'
;MRTLLFALLLLPLGLGSAAAQAGNAQAGKALWDGPATQCRNCHGQNGEGAFGPDLAGRRLTVAQFRQAIRQPWGIMPAYIESQVSDSEVADLVAYFSNLPAVDKPGPWRFDVPQGAPRGQEAALATIGCAQCHGPALNGPRANAGAVGADYRWFQSMVYDHAKVMPAHWKTLGEQPAVRVRMGTYSRARLPEAVLQEVFDWAKDIGFRPDVVGRLSTGVSGADGVTYTLNVENIGLQNRGLTAEDLTINLVVPAGATVVKTTGGNYQGVRQDAGLKASVAVWQLNRLAPKDHQTYALTLSRAGTQSDNVRGVIRWTKPTVKTGPVDQANIAPAPLATATQ
;
A
#
# COMPACT_ATOMS: atom_id res chain seq x y z
N MET A 1 36.77 1.05 -73.81
CA MET A 1 36.41 0.02 -72.82
C MET A 1 36.10 0.71 -71.49
N ARG A 2 34.83 0.61 -71.06
CA ARG A 2 34.23 0.82 -69.71
C ARG A 2 34.89 1.84 -68.75
N THR A 3 34.31 3.03 -68.71
CA THR A 3 34.40 3.99 -67.61
C THR A 3 33.63 3.43 -66.39
N LEU A 4 34.31 3.17 -65.27
CA LEU A 4 33.69 2.78 -64.00
C LEU A 4 33.38 4.05 -63.20
N LEU A 5 32.09 4.37 -63.06
CA LEU A 5 31.58 5.39 -62.15
C LEU A 5 31.44 4.79 -60.74
N PHE A 6 32.26 5.27 -59.80
CA PHE A 6 32.07 5.03 -58.37
C PHE A 6 30.89 5.89 -57.88
N ALA A 7 29.75 5.26 -57.60
CA ALA A 7 28.65 5.90 -56.90
C ALA A 7 28.97 5.97 -55.39
N LEU A 8 29.26 7.18 -54.91
CA LEU A 8 29.41 7.47 -53.48
C LEU A 8 28.01 7.46 -52.83
N LEU A 9 27.64 6.36 -52.16
CA LEU A 9 26.43 6.28 -51.33
C LEU A 9 26.65 7.10 -50.06
N LEU A 10 26.15 8.34 -50.05
CA LEU A 10 25.97 9.14 -48.84
C LEU A 10 24.78 8.58 -48.05
N LEU A 11 25.06 7.75 -47.03
CA LEU A 11 24.07 7.44 -46.00
C LEU A 11 23.83 8.69 -45.14
N PRO A 12 22.60 9.21 -45.03
CA PRO A 12 22.30 10.22 -44.04
C PRO A 12 22.35 9.55 -42.66
N LEU A 13 23.32 9.95 -41.81
CA LEU A 13 23.24 9.71 -40.38
C LEU A 13 22.05 10.52 -39.85
N GLY A 14 20.87 9.87 -39.83
CA GLY A 14 19.73 10.34 -39.08
C GLY A 14 20.08 10.32 -37.59
N LEU A 15 20.61 11.43 -37.09
CA LEU A 15 20.58 11.76 -35.66
C LEU A 15 19.12 11.92 -35.27
N GLY A 16 18.47 10.79 -34.96
CA GLY A 16 17.19 10.77 -34.28
C GLY A 16 17.40 11.41 -32.91
N SER A 17 17.21 12.73 -32.84
CA SER A 17 17.00 13.40 -31.58
C SER A 17 15.72 12.80 -31.01
N ALA A 18 15.85 11.92 -30.02
CA ALA A 18 14.72 11.53 -29.20
C ALA A 18 14.22 12.81 -28.54
N ALA A 19 13.19 13.43 -29.14
CA ALA A 19 12.52 14.57 -28.54
C ALA A 19 12.09 14.12 -27.14
N ALA A 20 12.56 14.82 -26.11
CA ALA A 20 12.12 14.58 -24.76
C ALA A 20 10.59 14.70 -24.76
N GLN A 21 9.90 13.59 -24.50
CA GLN A 21 8.45 13.56 -24.51
C GLN A 21 7.95 14.59 -23.47
N ALA A 22 7.20 15.58 -23.93
CA ALA A 22 6.59 16.56 -23.03
C ALA A 22 5.64 15.82 -22.07
N GLY A 23 5.79 16.06 -20.77
CA GLY A 23 4.98 15.42 -19.74
C GLY A 23 3.51 15.85 -19.76
N ASN A 24 2.63 14.95 -19.36
CA ASN A 24 1.19 15.17 -19.21
C ASN A 24 0.83 15.43 -17.74
N ALA A 25 0.45 16.68 -17.43
CA ALA A 25 0.10 17.09 -16.07
C ALA A 25 -1.13 16.34 -15.50
N GLN A 26 -2.09 15.93 -16.33
CA GLN A 26 -3.26 15.16 -15.88
C GLN A 26 -2.85 13.73 -15.49
N ALA A 27 -1.98 13.10 -16.28
CA ALA A 27 -1.41 11.80 -15.95
C ALA A 27 -0.55 11.88 -14.68
N GLY A 28 0.24 12.94 -14.52
CA GLY A 28 1.02 13.21 -13.31
C GLY A 28 0.15 13.36 -12.07
N LYS A 29 -0.96 14.11 -12.18
CA LYS A 29 -1.95 14.23 -11.11
C LYS A 29 -2.58 12.87 -10.76
N ALA A 30 -3.00 12.11 -11.76
CA ALA A 30 -3.58 10.79 -11.53
C ALA A 30 -2.57 9.84 -10.85
N LEU A 31 -1.29 9.93 -11.19
CA LEU A 31 -0.23 9.16 -10.56
C LEU A 31 0.00 9.58 -9.09
N TRP A 32 -0.07 10.88 -8.81
CA TRP A 32 0.08 11.46 -7.48
C TRP A 32 -1.08 11.10 -6.52
N ASP A 33 -2.31 11.21 -7.03
CA ASP A 33 -3.54 10.87 -6.32
C ASP A 33 -3.75 9.35 -6.24
N GLY A 34 -3.15 8.61 -7.17
CA GLY A 34 -3.27 7.18 -7.30
C GLY A 34 -2.48 6.39 -6.24
N PRO A 35 -2.74 5.08 -6.15
CA PRO A 35 -2.07 4.21 -5.20
C PRO A 35 -0.65 3.79 -5.64
N ALA A 36 -0.17 4.19 -6.83
CA ALA A 36 1.02 3.60 -7.45
C ALA A 36 2.37 4.08 -6.87
N THR A 37 2.42 5.26 -6.22
CA THR A 37 3.67 5.85 -5.71
C THR A 37 3.61 6.28 -4.24
N GLN A 38 2.44 6.71 -3.75
CA GLN A 38 2.22 7.16 -2.36
C GLN A 38 3.19 8.26 -1.87
N CYS A 39 3.90 8.94 -2.77
CA CYS A 39 4.86 10.01 -2.45
C CYS A 39 4.21 11.15 -1.65
N ARG A 40 2.93 11.42 -1.92
CA ARG A 40 2.11 12.39 -1.19
C ARG A 40 2.00 12.15 0.32
N ASN A 41 2.30 10.93 0.78
CA ASN A 41 2.29 10.64 2.20
C ASN A 41 3.41 11.37 2.97
N CYS A 42 4.52 11.69 2.30
CA CYS A 42 5.61 12.47 2.87
C CYS A 42 5.59 13.91 2.36
N HIS A 43 5.21 14.12 1.10
CA HIS A 43 5.32 15.42 0.42
C HIS A 43 4.01 16.24 0.40
N GLY A 44 3.01 15.88 1.21
CA GLY A 44 1.73 16.58 1.29
C GLY A 44 0.73 16.15 0.21
N GLN A 45 -0.57 16.34 0.44
CA GLN A 45 -1.61 15.86 -0.49
C GLN A 45 -1.61 16.62 -1.82
N ASN A 46 -1.22 17.88 -1.80
CA ASN A 46 -1.12 18.79 -2.93
C ASN A 46 0.34 19.04 -3.36
N GLY A 47 1.31 18.28 -2.83
CA GLY A 47 2.74 18.54 -3.07
C GLY A 47 3.27 19.74 -2.27
N GLU A 48 2.54 20.20 -1.26
CA GLU A 48 2.88 21.32 -0.38
C GLU A 48 4.05 21.02 0.57
N GLY A 49 4.59 19.81 0.56
CA GLY A 49 5.55 19.35 1.55
C GLY A 49 4.85 18.93 2.85
N ALA A 50 5.60 18.27 3.72
CA ALA A 50 5.21 17.96 5.10
C ALA A 50 6.44 17.40 5.82
N PHE A 51 6.58 16.07 5.79
CA PHE A 51 7.79 15.39 6.25
C PHE A 51 8.90 15.49 5.20
N GLY A 52 8.54 15.33 3.92
CA GLY A 52 9.38 15.63 2.77
C GLY A 52 9.22 17.09 2.31
N PRO A 53 10.16 17.61 1.51
CA PRO A 53 10.09 18.97 0.99
C PRO A 53 8.89 19.18 0.06
N ASP A 54 8.51 20.43 -0.14
CA ASP A 54 7.54 20.84 -1.14
C ASP A 54 8.00 20.50 -2.57
N LEU A 55 7.01 20.16 -3.41
CA LEU A 55 7.17 19.93 -4.85
C LEU A 55 6.35 20.93 -5.66
N ALA A 56 5.19 21.35 -5.14
CA ALA A 56 4.29 22.30 -5.77
C ALA A 56 4.99 23.65 -6.01
N GLY A 57 4.94 24.12 -7.26
CA GLY A 57 5.51 25.41 -7.65
C GLY A 57 7.03 25.50 -7.63
N ARG A 58 7.75 24.41 -7.31
CA ARG A 58 9.22 24.38 -7.25
C ARG A 58 9.89 24.37 -8.62
N ARG A 59 9.12 24.10 -9.69
CA ARG A 59 9.54 24.14 -11.11
C ARG A 59 10.84 23.36 -11.38
N LEU A 60 10.98 22.19 -10.77
CA LEU A 60 12.11 21.28 -11.02
C LEU A 60 12.11 20.84 -12.49
N THR A 61 13.29 20.72 -13.10
CA THR A 61 13.40 20.08 -14.41
C THR A 61 13.22 18.56 -14.28
N VAL A 62 12.89 17.88 -15.39
CA VAL A 62 12.83 16.41 -15.46
C VAL A 62 14.13 15.78 -14.95
N ALA A 63 15.29 16.33 -15.34
CA ALA A 63 16.60 15.83 -14.91
C ALA A 63 16.80 16.00 -13.38
N GLN A 64 16.41 17.14 -12.82
CA GLN A 64 16.50 17.39 -11.38
C GLN A 64 15.59 16.47 -10.58
N PHE A 65 14.33 16.30 -11.00
CA PHE A 65 13.39 15.40 -10.35
C PHE A 65 13.86 13.95 -10.44
N ARG A 66 14.30 13.50 -11.62
CA ARG A 66 14.86 12.17 -11.82
C ARG A 66 16.05 11.94 -10.90
N GLN A 67 17.00 12.88 -10.85
CA GLN A 67 18.15 12.78 -9.94
C GLN A 67 17.69 12.65 -8.49
N ALA A 68 16.73 13.47 -8.06
CA ALA A 68 16.22 13.45 -6.68
C ALA A 68 15.57 12.11 -6.31
N ILE A 69 14.86 11.43 -7.23
CA ILE A 69 14.26 10.12 -6.93
C ILE A 69 15.21 8.95 -7.11
N ARG A 70 16.20 9.04 -8.01
CA ARG A 70 17.18 7.97 -8.25
C ARG A 70 18.31 7.98 -7.22
N GLN A 71 18.72 9.17 -6.80
CA GLN A 71 19.85 9.41 -5.90
C GLN A 71 19.46 10.48 -4.86
N PRO A 72 18.49 10.19 -3.99
CA PRO A 72 17.97 11.15 -3.04
C PRO A 72 19.02 11.61 -2.03
N TRP A 73 18.83 12.85 -1.57
CA TRP A 73 19.46 13.35 -0.36
C TRP A 73 18.57 13.08 0.86
N GLY A 74 19.18 12.94 2.03
CA GLY A 74 18.47 12.68 3.28
C GLY A 74 17.90 11.26 3.36
N ILE A 75 16.72 11.14 3.98
CA ILE A 75 16.07 9.85 4.30
C ILE A 75 15.09 9.37 3.22
N MET A 76 14.92 10.10 2.12
CA MET A 76 14.01 9.68 1.05
C MET A 76 14.57 8.40 0.41
N PRO A 77 13.76 7.35 0.23
CA PRO A 77 14.23 6.13 -0.42
C PRO A 77 14.44 6.34 -1.92
N ALA A 78 15.41 5.63 -2.49
CA ALA A 78 15.73 5.68 -3.92
C ALA A 78 14.76 4.79 -4.73
N TYR A 79 14.18 5.35 -5.79
CA TYR A 79 13.22 4.68 -6.66
C TYR A 79 13.89 4.23 -7.96
N ILE A 80 13.52 3.05 -8.47
CA ILE A 80 14.02 2.52 -9.75
C ILE A 80 13.00 2.66 -10.89
N GLU A 81 13.44 2.42 -12.13
CA GLU A 81 12.61 2.60 -13.34
C GLU A 81 11.29 1.83 -13.28
N SER A 82 11.30 0.60 -12.75
CA SER A 82 10.09 -0.22 -12.60
C SER A 82 9.11 0.29 -11.54
N GLN A 83 9.51 1.27 -10.72
CA GLN A 83 8.66 1.90 -9.69
C GLN A 83 8.13 3.27 -10.11
N VAL A 84 8.93 4.02 -10.86
CA VAL A 84 8.56 5.29 -11.48
C VAL A 84 9.35 5.39 -12.76
N SER A 85 8.71 5.36 -13.92
CA SER A 85 9.40 5.44 -15.22
C SER A 85 9.84 6.88 -15.56
N ASP A 86 10.74 7.04 -16.53
CA ASP A 86 11.15 8.37 -17.00
C ASP A 86 9.97 9.17 -17.61
N SER A 87 8.98 8.49 -18.22
CA SER A 87 7.74 9.14 -18.68
C SER A 87 6.89 9.62 -17.51
N GLU A 88 6.75 8.80 -16.46
CA GLU A 88 6.02 9.19 -15.25
C GLU A 88 6.71 10.34 -14.50
N VAL A 89 8.04 10.40 -14.54
CA VAL A 89 8.79 11.56 -14.04
C VAL A 89 8.43 12.82 -14.81
N ALA A 90 8.39 12.77 -16.14
CA ALA A 90 8.00 13.92 -16.96
C ALA A 90 6.56 14.38 -16.64
N ASP A 91 5.63 13.43 -16.48
CA ASP A 91 4.24 13.69 -16.11
C ASP A 91 4.12 14.36 -14.73
N LEU A 92 4.86 13.86 -13.72
CA LEU A 92 4.89 14.45 -12.37
C LEU A 92 5.48 15.87 -12.39
N VAL A 93 6.56 16.10 -13.13
CA VAL A 93 7.15 17.44 -13.27
C VAL A 93 6.16 18.41 -13.93
N ALA A 94 5.47 17.97 -14.98
CA ALA A 94 4.45 18.78 -15.65
C ALA A 94 3.29 19.12 -14.69
N TYR A 95 2.88 18.17 -13.84
CA TYR A 95 1.87 18.40 -12.82
C TYR A 95 2.31 19.45 -11.79
N PHE A 96 3.44 19.26 -11.12
CA PHE A 96 3.88 20.17 -10.05
C PHE A 96 4.25 21.57 -10.53
N SER A 97 4.71 21.70 -11.78
CA SER A 97 5.03 23.00 -12.40
C SER A 97 3.80 23.88 -12.58
N ASN A 98 2.60 23.29 -12.64
CA ASN A 98 1.32 24.00 -12.76
C ASN A 98 0.67 24.31 -11.40
N LEU A 99 1.27 23.88 -10.29
CA LEU A 99 0.78 24.21 -8.95
C LEU A 99 1.41 25.51 -8.44
N PRO A 100 0.70 26.31 -7.62
CA PRO A 100 1.28 27.45 -6.96
C PRO A 100 2.39 27.02 -5.99
N ALA A 101 3.39 27.88 -5.81
CA ALA A 101 4.36 27.70 -4.74
C ALA A 101 3.66 27.85 -3.38
N VAL A 102 4.23 27.20 -2.38
CA VAL A 102 3.70 27.21 -1.01
C VAL A 102 4.64 27.97 -0.08
N ASP A 103 4.08 28.81 0.80
CA ASP A 103 4.88 29.59 1.75
C ASP A 103 5.38 28.75 2.93
N LYS A 104 4.61 27.72 3.31
CA LYS A 104 4.90 26.83 4.44
C LYS A 104 4.48 25.39 4.11
N PRO A 105 5.25 24.38 4.56
CA PRO A 105 4.85 22.99 4.44
C PRO A 105 3.54 22.66 5.17
N GLY A 106 2.85 21.62 4.71
CA GLY A 106 1.71 21.04 5.41
C GLY A 106 2.11 20.30 6.69
N PRO A 107 1.14 19.91 7.53
CA PRO A 107 1.41 19.09 8.70
C PRO A 107 1.85 17.68 8.30
N TRP A 108 2.60 17.03 9.17
CA TRP A 108 2.93 15.61 9.02
C TRP A 108 1.66 14.75 9.13
N ARG A 109 1.70 13.54 8.57
CA ARG A 109 0.53 12.64 8.63
C ARG A 109 0.29 12.11 10.03
N PHE A 110 1.36 11.89 10.77
CA PHE A 110 1.32 11.41 12.14
C PHE A 110 2.29 12.19 12.99
N ASP A 111 1.78 12.72 14.09
CA ASP A 111 2.59 13.33 15.14
C ASP A 111 3.37 12.27 15.92
N VAL A 112 4.45 12.71 16.57
CA VAL A 112 5.16 11.86 17.54
C VAL A 112 4.41 11.94 18.87
N PRO A 113 3.90 10.81 19.39
CA PRO A 113 3.28 10.81 20.71
C PRO A 113 4.28 11.26 21.79
N GLN A 114 3.79 11.98 22.79
CA GLN A 114 4.61 12.31 23.96
C GLN A 114 5.08 11.02 24.65
N GLY A 115 6.39 10.92 24.89
CA GLY A 115 6.98 9.72 25.50
C GLY A 115 7.08 8.51 24.57
N ALA A 116 6.98 8.72 23.25
CA ALA A 116 7.23 7.66 22.27
C ALA A 116 8.59 6.97 22.54
N PRO A 117 8.65 5.62 22.55
CA PRO A 117 9.92 4.91 22.60
C PRO A 117 10.82 5.32 21.44
N ARG A 118 12.16 5.28 21.64
CA ARG A 118 13.13 5.74 20.62
C ARG A 118 12.90 5.15 19.23
N GLY A 119 12.59 3.85 19.14
CA GLY A 119 12.29 3.21 17.85
C GLY A 119 11.02 3.76 17.17
N GLN A 120 10.00 4.15 17.95
CA GLN A 120 8.80 4.79 17.43
C GLN A 120 9.10 6.22 16.96
N GLU A 121 9.84 6.98 17.75
CA GLU A 121 10.29 8.33 17.39
C GLU A 121 11.12 8.29 16.10
N ALA A 122 12.08 7.36 16.01
CA ALA A 122 12.88 7.17 14.80
C ALA A 122 12.01 6.85 13.58
N ALA A 123 11.00 5.98 13.74
CA ALA A 123 10.08 5.62 12.67
C ALA A 123 9.17 6.80 12.23
N LEU A 124 8.78 7.69 13.15
CA LEU A 124 7.87 8.81 12.88
C LEU A 124 8.57 10.09 12.41
N ALA A 125 9.66 10.47 13.07
CA ALA A 125 10.27 11.79 12.94
C ALA A 125 11.68 11.79 12.33
N THR A 126 12.46 10.72 12.52
CA THR A 126 13.83 10.68 11.97
C THR A 126 13.86 10.12 10.56
N ILE A 127 13.17 9.01 10.33
CA ILE A 127 13.23 8.25 9.06
C ILE A 127 11.93 8.38 8.27
N GLY A 128 10.81 8.58 8.97
CA GLY A 128 9.48 8.76 8.35
C GLY A 128 8.83 7.47 7.85
N CYS A 129 9.33 6.28 8.22
CA CYS A 129 8.69 5.00 7.89
C CYS A 129 7.20 5.01 8.26
N ALA A 130 6.87 5.52 9.45
CA ALA A 130 5.51 5.59 9.96
C ALA A 130 4.64 6.63 9.24
N GLN A 131 5.24 7.65 8.61
CA GLN A 131 4.50 8.60 7.75
C GLN A 131 3.82 7.87 6.58
N CYS A 132 4.33 6.71 6.15
CA CYS A 132 3.66 5.85 5.17
C CYS A 132 2.99 4.62 5.80
N HIS A 133 3.69 3.89 6.68
CA HIS A 133 3.25 2.62 7.25
C HIS A 133 2.34 2.73 8.48
N GLY A 134 2.03 3.96 8.91
CA GLY A 134 1.24 4.25 10.10
C GLY A 134 2.07 4.25 11.39
N PRO A 135 1.54 4.81 12.49
CA PRO A 135 2.27 5.05 13.74
C PRO A 135 2.70 3.80 14.48
N ALA A 136 2.16 2.64 14.11
CA ALA A 136 2.48 1.32 14.68
C ALA A 136 3.09 0.36 13.64
N LEU A 137 3.44 0.83 12.44
CA LEU A 137 4.01 0.02 11.36
C LEU A 137 3.22 -1.27 11.07
N ASN A 138 1.89 -1.16 11.01
CA ASN A 138 0.99 -2.30 10.93
C ASN A 138 1.29 -3.23 9.75
N GLY A 139 1.56 -2.67 8.56
CA GLY A 139 1.97 -3.45 7.39
C GLY A 139 3.30 -4.18 7.60
N PRO A 140 4.40 -3.46 7.91
CA PRO A 140 5.69 -4.09 8.20
C PRO A 140 5.62 -5.17 9.31
N ARG A 141 4.88 -4.94 10.39
CA ARG A 141 4.70 -5.93 11.47
C ARG A 141 3.90 -7.16 11.03
N ALA A 142 2.95 -7.01 10.09
CA ALA A 142 2.24 -8.14 9.49
C ALA A 142 3.17 -8.95 8.58
N ASN A 143 3.90 -8.29 7.67
CA ASN A 143 4.92 -8.95 6.84
C ASN A 143 5.96 -9.69 7.69
N ALA A 144 6.41 -9.08 8.80
CA ALA A 144 7.37 -9.68 9.72
C ALA A 144 6.78 -10.92 10.42
N GLY A 145 5.54 -10.81 10.90
CA GLY A 145 4.79 -11.90 11.53
C GLY A 145 4.43 -13.03 10.57
N ALA A 146 4.23 -12.75 9.28
CA ALA A 146 3.92 -13.75 8.26
C ALA A 146 5.07 -14.74 8.04
N VAL A 147 6.31 -14.30 8.23
CA VAL A 147 7.51 -15.11 7.91
C VAL A 147 8.37 -15.45 9.11
N GLY A 148 7.97 -15.06 10.33
CA GLY A 148 8.78 -15.20 11.54
C GLY A 148 10.10 -14.44 11.41
N ALA A 149 10.03 -13.17 11.03
CA ALA A 149 11.19 -12.37 10.64
C ALA A 149 12.19 -12.13 11.78
N ASP A 150 13.47 -12.06 11.40
CA ASP A 150 14.57 -11.57 12.22
C ASP A 150 15.03 -10.19 11.73
N TYR A 151 16.06 -9.63 12.39
CA TYR A 151 16.59 -8.34 12.00
C TYR A 151 17.22 -8.35 10.60
N ARG A 152 17.86 -9.46 10.20
CA ARG A 152 18.45 -9.60 8.87
C ARG A 152 17.40 -9.49 7.76
N TRP A 153 16.25 -10.12 7.95
CA TRP A 153 15.09 -9.94 7.08
C TRP A 153 14.69 -8.47 6.99
N PHE A 154 14.58 -7.79 8.14
CA PHE A 154 14.18 -6.39 8.18
C PHE A 154 15.18 -5.46 7.46
N GLN A 155 16.49 -5.71 7.63
CA GLN A 155 17.53 -5.01 6.89
C GLN A 155 17.36 -5.17 5.37
N SER A 156 17.14 -6.39 4.89
CA SER A 156 16.91 -6.63 3.46
C SER A 156 15.64 -5.96 2.95
N MET A 157 14.59 -5.94 3.77
CA MET A 157 13.34 -5.25 3.44
C MET A 157 13.53 -3.75 3.31
N VAL A 158 14.49 -3.14 4.00
CA VAL A 158 14.70 -1.68 4.00
C VAL A 158 15.77 -1.26 2.98
N TYR A 159 16.90 -1.98 2.95
CA TYR A 159 18.04 -1.67 2.08
C TYR A 159 17.97 -2.31 0.70
N ASP A 160 17.00 -3.18 0.42
CA ASP A 160 16.79 -3.80 -0.88
C ASP A 160 15.29 -3.88 -1.25
N HIS A 161 14.46 -2.97 -0.70
CA HIS A 161 13.00 -3.08 -0.73
C HIS A 161 12.40 -3.32 -2.11
N ALA A 162 12.86 -2.57 -3.12
CA ALA A 162 12.37 -2.67 -4.49
C ALA A 162 12.52 -4.08 -5.08
N LYS A 163 13.50 -4.86 -4.59
CA LYS A 163 13.77 -6.25 -4.99
C LYS A 163 13.16 -7.26 -4.02
N VAL A 164 13.26 -7.02 -2.72
CA VAL A 164 12.89 -7.99 -1.68
C VAL A 164 11.38 -8.07 -1.49
N MET A 165 10.65 -6.95 -1.62
CA MET A 165 9.20 -6.93 -1.42
C MET A 165 8.46 -7.82 -2.43
N PRO A 166 8.74 -7.77 -3.76
CA PRO A 166 8.14 -8.70 -4.71
C PRO A 166 8.45 -10.18 -4.41
N ALA A 167 9.68 -10.49 -4.00
CA ALA A 167 10.06 -11.85 -3.64
C ALA A 167 9.33 -12.35 -2.39
N HIS A 168 9.10 -11.46 -1.41
CA HIS A 168 8.32 -11.76 -0.22
C HIS A 168 6.84 -12.00 -0.58
N TRP A 169 6.21 -11.17 -1.41
CA TRP A 169 4.84 -11.44 -1.89
C TRP A 169 4.73 -12.80 -2.57
N LYS A 170 5.65 -13.10 -3.49
CA LYS A 170 5.71 -14.41 -4.15
C LYS A 170 5.84 -15.56 -3.14
N THR A 171 6.64 -15.37 -2.09
CA THR A 171 6.82 -16.37 -1.02
C THR A 171 5.52 -16.61 -0.25
N LEU A 172 4.71 -15.58 -0.06
CA LEU A 172 3.41 -15.69 0.61
C LEU A 172 2.28 -16.16 -0.33
N GLY A 173 2.51 -16.18 -1.65
CA GLY A 173 1.48 -16.48 -2.65
C GLY A 173 0.66 -15.26 -3.07
N GLU A 174 1.10 -14.06 -2.71
CA GLU A 174 0.43 -12.80 -3.04
C GLU A 174 0.78 -12.30 -4.44
N GLN A 175 -0.23 -11.74 -5.13
CA GLN A 175 -0.07 -10.97 -6.36
C GLN A 175 -0.77 -9.62 -6.22
N PRO A 176 -0.10 -8.60 -5.64
CA PRO A 176 -0.72 -7.29 -5.47
C PRO A 176 -1.04 -6.65 -6.81
N ALA A 177 -2.21 -6.02 -6.90
CA ALA A 177 -2.63 -5.24 -8.06
C ALA A 177 -1.83 -3.93 -8.26
N VAL A 178 -0.77 -3.71 -7.46
CA VAL A 178 0.04 -2.50 -7.44
C VAL A 178 1.52 -2.86 -7.43
N ARG A 179 2.34 -2.00 -8.05
CA ARG A 179 3.79 -2.08 -7.91
C ARG A 179 4.27 -1.72 -6.51
N VAL A 180 5.53 -2.05 -6.21
CA VAL A 180 6.20 -1.65 -4.95
C VAL A 180 6.28 -0.13 -4.88
N ARG A 181 5.73 0.43 -3.80
CA ARG A 181 5.52 1.88 -3.64
C ARG A 181 6.64 2.58 -2.87
N MET A 182 7.46 1.83 -2.14
CA MET A 182 8.60 2.36 -1.39
C MET A 182 9.89 2.04 -2.14
N GLY A 183 10.79 3.02 -2.25
CA GLY A 183 12.12 2.79 -2.80
C GLY A 183 13.03 2.03 -1.82
N THR A 184 14.32 2.04 -2.12
CA THR A 184 15.37 1.46 -1.29
C THR A 184 16.08 2.53 -0.46
N TYR A 185 16.23 2.31 0.85
CA TYR A 185 16.99 3.22 1.71
C TYR A 185 18.50 3.05 1.53
N SER A 186 19.25 4.14 1.69
CA SER A 186 20.71 4.11 1.68
C SER A 186 21.27 3.78 3.06
N ARG A 187 22.18 2.79 3.14
CA ARG A 187 22.95 2.49 4.37
C ARG A 187 23.77 3.70 4.87
N ALA A 188 24.18 4.58 3.96
CA ALA A 188 24.92 5.79 4.32
C ALA A 188 24.03 6.88 4.95
N ARG A 189 22.71 6.81 4.75
CA ARG A 189 21.73 7.79 5.24
C ARG A 189 20.85 7.27 6.37
N LEU A 190 20.70 5.94 6.44
CA LEU A 190 20.01 5.24 7.50
C LEU A 190 21.00 4.27 8.16
N PRO A 191 21.69 4.71 9.23
CA PRO A 191 22.63 3.86 9.97
C PRO A 191 21.93 2.65 10.59
N GLU A 192 22.66 1.54 10.67
CA GLU A 192 22.13 0.27 11.16
C GLU A 192 21.65 0.33 12.61
N ALA A 193 22.32 1.11 13.47
CA ALA A 193 21.90 1.28 14.86
C ALA A 193 20.49 1.88 14.97
N VAL A 194 20.17 2.89 14.16
CA VAL A 194 18.83 3.51 14.14
C VAL A 194 17.80 2.53 13.59
N LEU A 195 18.16 1.79 12.54
CA LEU A 195 17.27 0.77 11.97
C LEU A 195 16.97 -0.35 12.98
N GLN A 196 17.95 -0.73 13.80
CA GLN A 196 17.79 -1.71 14.86
C GLN A 196 16.85 -1.20 15.96
N GLU A 197 16.97 0.07 16.38
CA GLU A 197 16.02 0.67 17.34
C GLU A 197 14.57 0.58 16.83
N VAL A 198 14.33 0.84 15.54
CA VAL A 198 13.00 0.70 14.92
C VAL A 198 12.53 -0.75 14.94
N PHE A 199 13.40 -1.70 14.59
CA PHE A 199 13.05 -3.13 14.58
C PHE A 199 12.73 -3.65 15.98
N ASP A 200 13.57 -3.35 16.96
CA ASP A 200 13.42 -3.79 18.33
C ASP A 200 12.12 -3.25 18.93
N TRP A 201 11.79 -1.98 18.66
CA TRP A 201 10.50 -1.42 19.03
C TRP A 201 9.33 -2.10 18.32
N ALA A 202 9.40 -2.30 16.99
CA ALA A 202 8.33 -2.93 16.22
C ALA A 202 8.07 -4.38 16.68
N LYS A 203 9.12 -5.09 17.09
CA LYS A 203 9.06 -6.41 17.70
C LYS A 203 8.47 -6.35 19.11
N ASP A 204 8.87 -5.37 19.93
CA ASP A 204 8.39 -5.19 21.30
C ASP A 204 6.88 -4.92 21.34
N ILE A 205 6.35 -4.11 20.42
CA ILE A 205 4.90 -3.89 20.31
C ILE A 205 4.15 -5.08 19.69
N GLY A 206 4.88 -6.11 19.25
CA GLY A 206 4.37 -7.40 18.79
C GLY A 206 4.18 -7.47 17.26
N PHE A 207 4.66 -8.54 16.64
CA PHE A 207 4.31 -8.83 15.24
C PHE A 207 2.86 -9.29 15.11
N ARG A 208 2.35 -9.20 13.87
CA ARG A 208 0.92 -9.40 13.58
C ARG A 208 0.75 -10.61 12.65
N PRO A 209 -0.29 -11.43 12.82
CA PRO A 209 -0.74 -12.34 11.79
C PRO A 209 -1.05 -11.57 10.50
N ASP A 210 -0.79 -12.19 9.36
CA ASP A 210 -1.09 -11.58 8.06
C ASP A 210 -2.40 -12.16 7.52
N VAL A 211 -3.50 -11.62 8.03
CA VAL A 211 -4.86 -12.05 7.70
C VAL A 211 -5.42 -11.14 6.62
N VAL A 212 -5.90 -11.73 5.53
CA VAL A 212 -6.44 -11.01 4.38
C VAL A 212 -7.86 -11.48 4.09
N GLY A 213 -8.76 -10.51 3.87
CA GLY A 213 -10.11 -10.76 3.37
C GLY A 213 -10.27 -10.24 1.95
N ARG A 214 -10.78 -11.07 1.04
CA ARG A 214 -11.02 -10.72 -0.37
C ARG A 214 -12.47 -10.96 -0.73
N LEU A 215 -13.14 -9.88 -1.13
CA LEU A 215 -14.51 -9.93 -1.64
C LEU A 215 -14.51 -10.18 -3.14
N SER A 216 -15.41 -11.04 -3.59
CA SER A 216 -15.75 -11.18 -5.01
C SER A 216 -16.61 -10.01 -5.48
N THR A 217 -16.71 -9.85 -6.80
CA THR A 217 -17.84 -9.13 -7.40
C THR A 217 -19.16 -9.73 -6.92
N GLY A 218 -20.18 -8.89 -6.72
CA GLY A 218 -21.52 -9.36 -6.40
C GLY A 218 -22.16 -10.10 -7.57
N VAL A 219 -22.72 -11.28 -7.32
CA VAL A 219 -23.42 -12.12 -8.30
C VAL A 219 -24.92 -12.05 -8.06
N SER A 220 -25.67 -11.55 -9.04
CA SER A 220 -27.13 -11.47 -8.98
C SER A 220 -27.77 -12.87 -9.06
N GLY A 221 -28.84 -13.06 -8.30
CA GLY A 221 -29.68 -14.25 -8.32
C GLY A 221 -31.11 -13.93 -7.88
N ALA A 222 -31.95 -14.96 -7.76
CA ALA A 222 -33.37 -14.80 -7.43
C ALA A 222 -33.61 -14.08 -6.09
N ASP A 223 -32.73 -14.30 -5.12
CA ASP A 223 -32.85 -13.77 -3.75
C ASP A 223 -32.07 -12.46 -3.52
N GLY A 224 -31.55 -11.83 -4.59
CA GLY A 224 -30.72 -10.63 -4.51
C GLY A 224 -29.29 -10.86 -4.99
N VAL A 225 -28.31 -10.21 -4.36
CA VAL A 225 -26.91 -10.16 -4.82
C VAL A 225 -25.99 -10.80 -3.80
N THR A 226 -25.23 -11.81 -4.23
CA THR A 226 -24.34 -12.59 -3.37
C THR A 226 -22.88 -12.18 -3.53
N TYR A 227 -22.24 -11.86 -2.41
CA TYR A 227 -20.81 -11.58 -2.32
C TYR A 227 -20.12 -12.74 -1.62
N THR A 228 -19.06 -13.27 -2.21
CA THR A 228 -18.19 -14.25 -1.57
C THR A 228 -17.03 -13.51 -0.90
N LEU A 229 -16.80 -13.79 0.38
CA LEU A 229 -15.62 -13.35 1.12
C LEU A 229 -14.72 -14.56 1.38
N ASN A 230 -13.49 -14.50 0.88
CA ASN A 230 -12.43 -15.41 1.27
C ASN A 230 -11.56 -14.75 2.34
N VAL A 231 -11.48 -15.36 3.52
CA VAL A 231 -10.60 -14.95 4.62
C VAL A 231 -9.47 -15.97 4.73
N GLU A 232 -8.23 -15.51 4.69
CA GLU A 232 -7.04 -16.36 4.73
C GLU A 232 -5.97 -15.75 5.65
N ASN A 233 -5.23 -16.59 6.36
CA ASN A 233 -3.96 -16.19 6.95
C ASN A 233 -2.83 -16.59 6.00
N ILE A 234 -2.25 -15.61 5.31
CA ILE A 234 -1.28 -15.86 4.24
C ILE A 234 0.13 -16.15 4.77
N GLY A 235 0.32 -16.13 6.10
CA GLY A 235 1.58 -16.48 6.75
C GLY A 235 2.13 -17.84 6.31
N LEU A 236 3.44 -18.01 6.43
CA LEU A 236 4.12 -19.25 6.11
C LEU A 236 3.83 -20.33 7.14
N GLN A 237 3.58 -21.56 6.70
CA GLN A 237 3.46 -22.72 7.57
C GLN A 237 4.67 -22.79 8.53
N ASN A 238 4.42 -23.07 9.82
CA ASN A 238 5.43 -23.22 10.87
C ASN A 238 6.28 -21.97 11.21
N ARG A 239 6.02 -20.83 10.55
CA ARG A 239 6.77 -19.57 10.76
C ARG A 239 5.85 -18.39 11.05
N GLY A 240 4.71 -18.35 10.37
CA GLY A 240 3.71 -17.32 10.48
C GLY A 240 2.97 -17.36 11.81
N LEU A 241 2.48 -16.20 12.25
CA LEU A 241 1.64 -16.10 13.43
C LEU A 241 0.21 -16.60 13.16
N THR A 242 -0.36 -17.33 14.12
CA THR A 242 -1.78 -17.71 14.12
C THR A 242 -2.62 -16.54 14.63
N ALA A 243 -3.75 -16.26 13.98
CA ALA A 243 -4.76 -15.37 14.54
C ALA A 243 -5.78 -16.19 15.33
N GLU A 244 -6.24 -15.67 16.46
CA GLU A 244 -7.31 -16.31 17.25
C GLU A 244 -8.33 -15.27 17.71
N ASP A 245 -9.51 -15.77 18.09
CA ASP A 245 -10.65 -14.98 18.57
C ASP A 245 -11.05 -13.91 17.54
N LEU A 246 -11.18 -14.33 16.28
CA LEU A 246 -11.45 -13.44 15.16
C LEU A 246 -12.94 -13.06 15.09
N THR A 247 -13.17 -11.81 14.71
CA THR A 247 -14.49 -11.28 14.37
C THR A 247 -14.43 -10.65 12.97
N ILE A 248 -15.27 -11.14 12.06
CA ILE A 248 -15.35 -10.66 10.67
C ILE A 248 -16.59 -9.79 10.56
N ASN A 249 -16.41 -8.53 10.21
CA ASN A 249 -17.48 -7.55 10.06
C ASN A 249 -17.55 -7.05 8.61
N LEU A 250 -18.65 -7.36 7.92
CA LEU A 250 -18.93 -6.82 6.59
C LEU A 250 -20.03 -5.75 6.68
N VAL A 251 -19.71 -4.55 6.20
CA VAL A 251 -20.65 -3.43 6.10
C VAL A 251 -21.79 -3.81 5.15
N VAL A 252 -23.02 -3.65 5.63
CA VAL A 252 -24.24 -3.79 4.85
C VAL A 252 -24.55 -2.43 4.21
N PRO A 253 -24.68 -2.35 2.87
CA PRO A 253 -25.06 -1.13 2.15
C PRO A 253 -26.35 -0.50 2.69
N ALA A 254 -26.48 0.83 2.61
CA ALA A 254 -27.55 1.57 3.27
C ALA A 254 -28.94 1.24 2.68
N GLY A 255 -29.81 0.57 3.44
CA GLY A 255 -31.12 0.12 2.92
C GLY A 255 -31.08 -1.21 2.16
N ALA A 256 -29.93 -1.90 2.14
CA ALA A 256 -29.89 -3.33 1.87
C ALA A 256 -30.21 -4.11 3.15
N THR A 257 -30.76 -5.31 2.99
CA THR A 257 -30.97 -6.27 4.08
C THR A 257 -30.20 -7.55 3.79
N VAL A 258 -29.77 -8.24 4.84
CA VAL A 258 -29.14 -9.56 4.72
C VAL A 258 -30.24 -10.59 4.49
N VAL A 259 -30.17 -11.28 3.35
CA VAL A 259 -31.17 -12.28 2.94
C VAL A 259 -30.74 -13.68 3.37
N LYS A 260 -29.49 -14.05 3.06
CA LYS A 260 -28.90 -15.33 3.45
C LYS A 260 -27.38 -15.21 3.60
N THR A 261 -26.81 -16.11 4.39
CA THR A 261 -25.37 -16.17 4.63
C THR A 261 -24.89 -17.62 4.66
N THR A 262 -23.62 -17.82 4.34
CA THR A 262 -22.90 -19.08 4.61
C THR A 262 -21.66 -18.82 5.46
N GLY A 263 -20.94 -19.88 5.82
CA GLY A 263 -19.80 -19.84 6.74
C GLY A 263 -20.24 -20.00 8.19
N GLY A 264 -19.42 -20.69 8.97
CA GLY A 264 -19.75 -21.04 10.36
C GLY A 264 -19.93 -19.81 11.26
N ASN A 265 -20.75 -19.96 12.29
CA ASN A 265 -20.86 -19.05 13.43
C ASN A 265 -21.24 -17.59 13.08
N TYR A 266 -22.21 -17.41 12.18
CA TYR A 266 -22.84 -16.12 11.91
C TYR A 266 -23.61 -15.61 13.13
N GLN A 267 -23.43 -14.32 13.44
CA GLN A 267 -23.91 -13.68 14.65
C GLN A 267 -24.99 -12.61 14.39
N GLY A 268 -25.51 -12.53 13.17
CA GLY A 268 -26.51 -11.53 12.78
C GLY A 268 -25.92 -10.17 12.41
N VAL A 269 -26.82 -9.24 12.09
CA VAL A 269 -26.49 -7.84 11.78
C VAL A 269 -26.49 -7.02 13.06
N ARG A 270 -25.48 -6.18 13.25
CA ARG A 270 -25.38 -5.25 14.40
C ARG A 270 -24.72 -3.94 13.99
N GLN A 271 -24.83 -2.91 14.84
CA GLN A 271 -24.08 -1.67 14.65
C GLN A 271 -22.61 -1.87 15.05
N ASP A 272 -21.69 -1.36 14.23
CA ASP A 272 -20.26 -1.26 14.54
C ASP A 272 -19.89 0.21 14.76
N ALA A 273 -19.51 0.57 15.97
CA ALA A 273 -19.20 1.95 16.33
C ALA A 273 -17.96 2.49 15.57
N GLY A 274 -16.98 1.62 15.30
CA GLY A 274 -15.75 2.01 14.59
C GLY A 274 -15.99 2.27 13.10
N LEU A 275 -16.84 1.46 12.48
CA LEU A 275 -17.21 1.61 11.06
C LEU A 275 -18.40 2.57 10.85
N LYS A 276 -19.12 2.94 11.91
CA LYS A 276 -20.33 3.77 11.87
C LYS A 276 -21.37 3.22 10.89
N ALA A 277 -21.55 1.90 10.89
CA ALA A 277 -22.44 1.21 9.95
C ALA A 277 -23.01 -0.07 10.56
N SER A 278 -24.14 -0.51 10.01
CA SER A 278 -24.65 -1.87 10.20
C SER A 278 -23.71 -2.87 9.53
N VAL A 279 -23.30 -3.90 10.26
CA VAL A 279 -22.40 -4.95 9.78
C VAL A 279 -23.01 -6.34 9.99
N ALA A 280 -22.85 -7.21 9.00
CA ALA A 280 -23.01 -8.64 9.15
C ALA A 280 -21.78 -9.22 9.84
N VAL A 281 -21.97 -10.03 10.88
CA VAL A 281 -20.88 -10.46 11.77
C VAL A 281 -20.73 -11.96 11.80
N TRP A 282 -19.50 -12.45 11.65
CA TRP A 282 -19.11 -13.84 11.92
C TRP A 282 -18.01 -13.89 12.97
N GLN A 283 -17.93 -15.01 13.69
CA GLN A 283 -16.86 -15.29 14.63
C GLN A 283 -16.08 -16.53 14.21
N LEU A 284 -14.76 -16.47 14.34
CA LEU A 284 -13.86 -17.58 14.03
C LEU A 284 -12.84 -17.72 15.15
N ASN A 285 -12.79 -18.88 15.78
CA ASN A 285 -11.93 -19.07 16.95
C ASN A 285 -10.44 -19.02 16.61
N ARG A 286 -10.04 -19.53 15.43
CA ARG A 286 -8.64 -19.71 15.06
C ARG A 286 -8.46 -19.72 13.55
N LEU A 287 -7.37 -19.10 13.10
CA LEU A 287 -6.92 -19.10 11.71
C LEU A 287 -5.38 -19.19 11.69
N ALA A 288 -4.86 -20.40 11.54
CA ALA A 288 -3.42 -20.67 11.46
C ALA A 288 -2.85 -20.23 10.10
N PRO A 289 -1.51 -20.11 9.98
CA PRO A 289 -0.89 -19.89 8.68
C PRO A 289 -1.38 -20.91 7.64
N LYS A 290 -1.76 -20.41 6.45
CA LYS A 290 -2.35 -21.15 5.32
C LYS A 290 -3.77 -21.70 5.54
N ASP A 291 -4.37 -21.49 6.70
CA ASP A 291 -5.81 -21.73 6.86
C ASP A 291 -6.61 -20.68 6.08
N HIS A 292 -7.72 -21.11 5.50
CA HIS A 292 -8.69 -20.25 4.83
C HIS A 292 -10.11 -20.61 5.22
N GLN A 293 -11.02 -19.64 5.14
CA GLN A 293 -12.45 -19.77 5.34
C GLN A 293 -13.18 -18.96 4.28
N THR A 294 -14.28 -19.50 3.77
CA THR A 294 -15.12 -18.83 2.77
C THR A 294 -16.50 -18.57 3.37
N TYR A 295 -16.96 -17.34 3.18
CA TYR A 295 -18.27 -16.86 3.60
C TYR A 295 -19.02 -16.35 2.39
N ALA A 296 -20.34 -16.48 2.37
CA ALA A 296 -21.20 -15.80 1.42
C ALA A 296 -22.16 -14.87 2.17
N LEU A 297 -22.38 -13.69 1.60
CA LEU A 297 -23.33 -12.70 2.06
C LEU A 297 -24.26 -12.35 0.89
N THR A 298 -25.51 -12.80 0.95
CA THR A 298 -26.53 -12.36 0.01
C THR A 298 -27.31 -11.19 0.58
N LEU A 299 -27.35 -10.11 -0.17
CA LEU A 299 -28.05 -8.88 0.15
C LEU A 299 -29.25 -8.69 -0.77
N SER A 300 -30.29 -8.01 -0.29
CA SER A 300 -31.49 -7.70 -1.09
C SER A 300 -31.20 -6.83 -2.33
N ARG A 301 -30.08 -6.12 -2.35
CA ARG A 301 -29.57 -5.36 -3.50
C ARG A 301 -28.05 -5.31 -3.51
N ALA A 302 -27.48 -4.97 -4.67
CA ALA A 302 -26.06 -4.67 -4.78
C ALA A 302 -25.70 -3.37 -4.03
N GLY A 303 -24.47 -3.31 -3.50
CA GLY A 303 -23.82 -2.06 -3.14
C GLY A 303 -23.42 -1.25 -4.37
N THR A 304 -23.35 0.06 -4.22
CA THR A 304 -22.88 1.01 -5.25
C THR A 304 -21.47 1.49 -4.93
N GLN A 305 -20.90 2.38 -5.74
CA GLN A 305 -19.60 2.98 -5.45
C GLN A 305 -19.58 3.76 -4.12
N SER A 306 -20.69 4.40 -3.73
CA SER A 306 -20.76 5.22 -2.52
C SER A 306 -21.04 4.42 -1.24
N ASP A 307 -21.61 3.23 -1.34
CA ASP A 307 -22.07 2.42 -0.21
C ASP A 307 -21.73 0.93 -0.32
N ASN A 308 -20.63 0.62 -1.02
CA ASN A 308 -20.22 -0.74 -1.34
C ASN A 308 -19.98 -1.64 -0.10
N VAL A 309 -20.13 -2.96 -0.31
CA VAL A 309 -19.74 -3.99 0.66
C VAL A 309 -18.22 -3.91 0.86
N ARG A 310 -17.81 -3.77 2.11
CA ARG A 310 -16.42 -3.71 2.58
C ARG A 310 -16.40 -4.21 4.02
N GLY A 311 -15.25 -4.27 4.66
CA GLY A 311 -15.27 -4.71 6.05
C GLY A 311 -13.96 -4.61 6.78
N VAL A 312 -13.92 -5.30 7.90
CA VAL A 312 -12.75 -5.44 8.77
C VAL A 312 -12.77 -6.82 9.40
N ILE A 313 -11.59 -7.41 9.51
CA ILE A 313 -11.34 -8.63 10.29
C ILE A 313 -10.59 -8.18 11.53
N ARG A 314 -11.11 -8.49 12.70
CA ARG A 314 -10.50 -8.17 13.99
C ARG A 314 -10.08 -9.45 14.70
N TRP A 315 -9.02 -9.41 15.51
CA TRP A 315 -8.57 -10.52 16.33
C TRP A 315 -7.94 -10.01 17.63
N THR A 316 -7.90 -10.85 18.67
CA THR A 316 -7.30 -10.48 19.97
C THR A 316 -5.98 -11.20 20.24
N LYS A 317 -5.64 -12.24 19.46
CA LYS A 317 -4.36 -12.95 19.60
C LYS A 317 -3.61 -13.07 18.27
N PRO A 318 -2.27 -13.00 18.32
CA PRO A 318 -1.43 -12.74 19.49
C PRO A 318 -1.65 -11.32 20.02
N THR A 319 -1.50 -11.16 21.34
CA THR A 319 -1.66 -9.85 21.98
C THR A 319 -0.55 -8.92 21.52
N VAL A 320 -0.91 -7.72 21.10
CA VAL A 320 0.03 -6.65 20.71
C VAL A 320 -0.08 -5.49 21.69
N LYS A 321 0.99 -4.70 21.83
CA LYS A 321 1.00 -3.55 22.77
C LYS A 321 0.36 -2.28 22.20
N THR A 322 -0.37 -2.40 21.09
CA THR A 322 -1.05 -1.28 20.42
C THR A 322 -2.54 -1.18 20.76
N GLY A 323 -3.07 -2.13 21.55
CA GLY A 323 -4.46 -2.15 21.98
C GLY A 323 -4.98 -3.57 22.22
N PRO A 324 -6.21 -3.70 22.75
CA PRO A 324 -6.80 -5.00 23.07
C PRO A 324 -7.23 -5.81 21.83
N VAL A 325 -7.33 -5.15 20.68
CA VAL A 325 -7.79 -5.74 19.41
C VAL A 325 -6.91 -5.22 18.30
N ASP A 326 -6.54 -6.11 17.38
CA ASP A 326 -5.85 -5.78 16.14
C ASP A 326 -6.76 -6.10 14.94
N GLN A 327 -6.47 -5.53 13.77
CA GLN A 327 -7.37 -5.61 12.62
C GLN A 327 -6.72 -5.51 11.23
N ALA A 328 -7.37 -6.14 10.25
CA ALA A 328 -7.09 -5.99 8.83
C ALA A 328 -8.34 -5.49 8.10
N ASN A 329 -8.17 -4.52 7.21
CA ASN A 329 -9.27 -4.00 6.40
C ASN A 329 -9.58 -4.96 5.25
N ILE A 330 -10.87 -5.14 4.96
CA ILE A 330 -11.36 -5.80 3.76
C ILE A 330 -11.71 -4.68 2.77
N ALA A 331 -10.99 -4.65 1.64
CA ALA A 331 -11.24 -3.69 0.58
C ALA A 331 -12.68 -3.81 0.04
N PRO A 332 -13.26 -2.74 -0.50
CA PRO A 332 -14.58 -2.80 -1.14
C PRO A 332 -14.64 -3.89 -2.21
N ALA A 333 -15.79 -4.57 -2.31
CA ALA A 333 -16.05 -5.54 -3.36
C ALA A 333 -15.82 -4.90 -4.75
N PRO A 334 -15.21 -5.60 -5.71
CA PRO A 334 -15.18 -5.12 -7.08
C PRO A 334 -16.61 -4.83 -7.57
N LEU A 335 -16.80 -3.66 -8.16
CA LEU A 335 -18.08 -3.34 -8.77
C LEU A 335 -18.23 -4.16 -10.05
N ALA A 336 -19.42 -4.69 -10.31
CA ALA A 336 -19.72 -5.30 -11.59
C ALA A 336 -19.53 -4.22 -12.67
N THR A 337 -18.62 -4.46 -13.62
CA THR A 337 -18.54 -3.61 -14.82
C THR A 337 -19.88 -3.72 -15.54
N ALA A 338 -20.51 -2.58 -15.84
CA ALA A 338 -21.62 -2.58 -16.78
C ALA A 338 -21.09 -3.18 -18.08
N THR A 339 -21.55 -4.38 -18.43
CA THR A 339 -21.47 -4.85 -19.81
C THR A 339 -22.14 -3.79 -20.65
N GLN A 340 -21.34 -3.09 -21.48
CA GLN A 340 -21.84 -2.23 -22.55
C GLN A 340 -22.59 -3.08 -23.57
#